data_AF-A0A7N8Y0V3-F1
#
_entry.id   AF-A0A7N8Y0V3-F1
#
_cell.length_a   1.000
_cell.length_b   1.000
_cell.length_c   1.000
_cell.angle_alpha   90.00
_cell.angle_beta   90.00
_cell.angle_gamma   90.00
#
_symmetry.space_group_name_H-M   'P 1'
#
loop_
_entity.id
_entity.type
_entity.pdbx_description
1 polymer ?
#
loop_
_entity_poly.entity_id
_entity_poly.type
_entity_poly.pdbx_seq_one_letter_code
_entity_poly.pdbx_strand_id
1 'polypeptide(L)'
;MASASSIAASIASKTKTKKKHFVAQKVKLFRASDPLLSVLMWGVNHSINELSHVQIPIMLMPDDFKAYSKIKVDNHLFNKENMPSHFKFKEYCPLVFRNLRERFGIDDQDFSNSLTRSAPLNSEAQGRSGARFHTSYDKRYVIKTISSEDVAEMHNILKKYHQFIVECHGNTLLPQFLGMYRLTVDGDETYMIVTRNVFSHRLSVYKKYDLKGSTVAREASDKEKPPLPEDVPPRPKSGNVQQRLQTLRIATRFYCAMKHAKELPTYKDNDFINDGQKIYIDEENKKMFLEKLRKDVEFLAQLKLMDYSLLVGIHDVERAEQEEVESEDNEAEEEGESDGGGVGTPPDSPSNTLDSTKPLPPGEFDPAIDVYAIKSAPRKEIYFMAVIDILQHYDAKKKAAHAAKTVKHGAGAEISTVNPEQYSKRFYDFITTILS
;
A
#
# COMPACT_ATOMS: atom_id res chain seq x y z
N MET A 1 -57.74 -70.44 9.97
CA MET A 1 -58.22 -69.45 10.96
C MET A 1 -57.14 -69.27 12.02
N ALA A 2 -56.80 -67.99 12.32
CA ALA A 2 -56.22 -67.42 13.56
C ALA A 2 -55.18 -68.25 14.37
N SER A 3 -54.05 -67.76 14.86
CA SER A 3 -53.62 -66.40 15.24
C SER A 3 -52.14 -66.39 15.64
N ALA A 4 -51.47 -65.27 15.34
CA ALA A 4 -50.39 -64.52 16.06
C ALA A 4 -49.39 -65.29 16.98
N SER A 5 -48.07 -65.23 16.74
CA SER A 5 -47.13 -64.12 17.07
C SER A 5 -47.03 -63.88 18.60
N SER A 6 -45.90 -63.71 19.30
CA SER A 6 -44.48 -63.53 18.97
C SER A 6 -43.67 -63.66 20.27
N ILE A 7 -42.50 -64.32 20.26
CA ILE A 7 -41.45 -64.13 21.29
C ILE A 7 -40.31 -63.37 20.60
N ALA A 8 -40.14 -62.09 20.96
CA ALA A 8 -39.04 -61.26 20.49
C ALA A 8 -37.82 -61.47 21.38
N ALA A 9 -36.82 -62.18 20.89
CA ALA A 9 -35.47 -62.21 21.46
C ALA A 9 -34.64 -61.10 20.81
N SER A 10 -34.05 -60.23 21.64
CA SER A 10 -33.23 -59.10 21.22
C SER A 10 -31.94 -59.56 20.53
N ILE A 11 -31.75 -59.21 19.26
CA ILE A 11 -30.46 -59.30 18.58
C ILE A 11 -29.86 -57.89 18.54
N ALA A 12 -28.88 -57.65 19.42
CA ALA A 12 -28.09 -56.43 19.41
C ALA A 12 -27.16 -56.42 18.18
N SER A 13 -27.47 -55.57 17.20
CA SER A 13 -26.56 -55.24 16.10
C SER A 13 -25.42 -54.35 16.61
N LYS A 14 -24.21 -54.90 16.72
CA LYS A 14 -23.00 -54.13 17.00
C LYS A 14 -22.60 -53.32 15.77
N THR A 15 -23.02 -52.06 15.70
CA THR A 15 -22.53 -51.10 14.71
C THR A 15 -21.11 -50.68 15.10
N LYS A 16 -20.09 -51.18 14.38
CA LYS A 16 -18.71 -50.70 14.51
C LYS A 16 -18.64 -49.26 13.99
N THR A 17 -18.69 -48.29 14.89
CA THR A 17 -18.32 -46.91 14.60
C THR A 17 -16.82 -46.86 14.34
N LYS A 18 -16.43 -46.86 13.06
CA LYS A 18 -15.07 -46.42 12.67
C LYS A 18 -14.96 -44.95 13.07
N LYS A 19 -14.31 -44.67 14.22
CA LYS A 19 -13.82 -43.33 14.53
C LYS A 19 -12.89 -42.92 13.39
N LYS A 20 -13.40 -42.08 12.49
CA LYS A 20 -12.56 -41.40 11.50
C LYS A 20 -11.61 -40.52 12.31
N HIS A 21 -10.34 -40.91 12.36
CA HIS A 21 -9.29 -39.99 12.77
C HIS A 21 -9.20 -38.94 11.67
N PHE A 22 -9.89 -37.82 11.85
CA PHE A 22 -9.56 -36.62 11.12
C PHE A 22 -8.22 -36.17 11.67
N VAL A 23 -7.15 -36.37 10.90
CA VAL A 23 -5.94 -35.58 11.12
C VAL A 23 -6.39 -34.14 10.93
N ALA A 24 -6.41 -33.36 12.01
CA ALA A 24 -6.59 -31.92 11.91
C ALA A 24 -5.40 -31.41 11.10
N GLN A 25 -5.59 -31.25 9.79
CA GLN A 25 -4.62 -30.60 8.95
C GLN A 25 -4.50 -29.18 9.51
N LYS A 26 -3.35 -28.87 10.14
CA LYS A 26 -3.04 -27.52 10.63
C LYS A 26 -2.85 -26.61 9.41
N VAL A 27 -3.91 -26.33 8.68
CA VAL A 27 -3.91 -25.38 7.59
C VAL A 27 -3.84 -24.00 8.23
N LYS A 28 -2.86 -23.18 7.81
CA LYS A 28 -2.77 -21.77 8.21
C LYS A 28 -4.10 -21.10 7.89
N LEU A 29 -4.78 -20.59 8.92
CA LEU A 29 -6.09 -19.97 8.81
C LEU A 29 -5.89 -18.49 8.46
N PHE A 30 -6.16 -18.13 7.21
CA PHE A 30 -6.09 -16.75 6.75
C PHE A 30 -7.39 -16.04 7.12
N ARG A 31 -7.35 -15.21 8.17
CA ARG A 31 -8.51 -14.50 8.70
C ARG A 31 -8.30 -13.00 8.57
N ALA A 32 -9.27 -12.33 7.97
CA ALA A 32 -9.40 -10.89 7.95
C ALA A 32 -10.88 -10.53 8.14
N SER A 33 -11.14 -9.31 8.63
CA SER A 33 -12.50 -8.77 8.73
C SER A 33 -13.15 -8.57 7.36
N ASP A 34 -12.35 -8.25 6.34
CA ASP A 34 -12.78 -8.19 4.94
C ASP A 34 -12.55 -9.57 4.26
N PRO A 35 -13.62 -10.23 3.76
CA PRO A 35 -13.50 -11.49 3.03
C PRO A 35 -12.55 -11.43 1.83
N LEU A 36 -12.41 -10.27 1.18
CA LEU A 36 -11.47 -10.09 0.07
C LEU A 36 -10.01 -10.28 0.52
N LEU A 37 -9.66 -9.78 1.71
CA LEU A 37 -8.31 -9.91 2.25
C LEU A 37 -8.00 -11.35 2.65
N SER A 38 -8.97 -12.08 3.20
CA SER A 38 -8.80 -13.52 3.47
C SER A 38 -8.52 -14.30 2.17
N VAL A 39 -9.25 -14.00 1.09
CA VAL A 39 -9.03 -14.61 -0.23
C VAL A 39 -7.69 -14.20 -0.85
N LEU A 40 -7.27 -12.95 -0.69
CA LEU A 40 -5.95 -12.48 -1.11
C LEU A 40 -4.84 -13.26 -0.41
N MET A 41 -4.88 -13.33 0.93
CA MET A 41 -3.87 -14.01 1.74
C MET A 41 -3.78 -15.50 1.38
N TRP A 42 -4.94 -16.17 1.26
CA TRP A 42 -4.99 -17.57 0.83
C TRP A 42 -4.42 -17.76 -0.57
N GLY A 43 -4.79 -16.89 -1.52
CA GLY A 43 -4.40 -16.99 -2.91
C GLY A 43 -2.92 -16.74 -3.14
N VAL A 44 -2.35 -15.72 -2.48
CA VAL A 44 -0.90 -15.45 -2.48
C VAL A 44 -0.15 -16.64 -1.89
N ASN A 45 -0.56 -17.13 -0.70
CA ASN A 45 0.08 -18.30 -0.11
C ASN A 45 0.04 -19.52 -1.03
N HIS A 46 -1.10 -19.79 -1.67
CA HIS A 46 -1.22 -20.90 -2.60
C HIS A 46 -0.33 -20.71 -3.84
N SER A 47 -0.39 -19.54 -4.49
CA SER A 47 0.40 -19.21 -5.67
C SER A 47 1.91 -19.36 -5.42
N ILE A 48 2.44 -18.80 -4.33
CA ILE A 48 3.88 -18.88 -4.03
C ILE A 48 4.33 -20.32 -3.77
N ASN A 49 3.51 -21.11 -3.05
CA ASN A 49 3.83 -22.52 -2.80
C ASN A 49 3.82 -23.34 -4.09
N GLU A 50 2.84 -23.15 -4.97
CA GLU A 50 2.81 -23.81 -6.28
C GLU A 50 4.01 -23.42 -7.14
N LEU A 51 4.36 -22.12 -7.19
CA LEU A 51 5.52 -21.62 -7.93
C LEU A 51 6.86 -22.17 -7.40
N SER A 52 6.95 -22.52 -6.12
CA SER A 52 8.16 -23.14 -5.55
C SER A 52 8.48 -24.52 -6.15
N HIS A 53 7.47 -25.19 -6.72
CA HIS A 53 7.63 -26.47 -7.42
C HIS A 53 7.91 -26.30 -8.92
N VAL A 54 7.78 -25.09 -9.45
CA VAL A 54 8.05 -24.77 -10.85
C VAL A 54 9.49 -24.32 -11.00
N GLN A 55 10.25 -24.99 -11.88
CA GLN A 55 11.64 -24.63 -12.15
C GLN A 55 11.77 -23.17 -12.61
N ILE A 56 12.86 -22.50 -12.20
CA ILE A 56 13.15 -21.12 -12.62
C ILE A 56 13.66 -21.16 -14.07
N PRO A 57 12.93 -20.56 -15.03
CA PRO A 57 13.38 -20.56 -16.42
C PRO A 57 14.60 -19.63 -16.59
N ILE A 58 15.54 -20.01 -17.46
CA ILE A 58 16.72 -19.20 -17.78
C ILE A 58 16.31 -17.87 -18.43
N MET A 59 15.27 -17.89 -19.24
CA MET A 59 14.71 -16.73 -19.92
C MET A 59 13.18 -16.80 -19.93
N LEU A 60 12.53 -15.64 -19.84
CA LEU A 60 11.09 -15.53 -19.99
C LEU A 60 10.70 -15.56 -21.48
N MET A 61 9.70 -16.36 -21.80
CA MET A 61 9.13 -16.50 -23.13
C MET A 61 7.99 -15.50 -23.35
N PRO A 62 7.68 -15.11 -24.60
CA PRO A 62 6.57 -14.19 -24.88
C PRO A 62 5.21 -14.62 -24.30
N ASP A 63 4.98 -15.93 -24.16
CA ASP A 63 3.74 -16.49 -23.60
C ASP A 63 3.64 -16.28 -22.09
N ASP A 64 4.77 -16.15 -21.37
CA ASP A 64 4.78 -15.89 -19.93
C ASP A 64 4.13 -14.54 -19.59
N PHE A 65 4.21 -13.58 -20.52
CA PHE A 65 3.59 -12.24 -20.40
C PHE A 65 2.08 -12.23 -20.65
N LYS A 66 1.51 -13.38 -21.05
CA LYS A 66 0.06 -13.59 -21.25
C LYS A 66 -0.49 -14.71 -20.36
N ALA A 67 0.40 -15.47 -19.71
CA ALA A 67 0.04 -16.57 -18.84
C ALA A 67 -0.78 -16.10 -17.63
N TYR A 68 -1.57 -17.02 -17.08
CA TYR A 68 -2.28 -16.81 -15.83
C TYR A 68 -2.53 -18.14 -15.12
N SER A 69 -2.63 -18.10 -13.80
CA SER A 69 -3.13 -19.20 -12.99
C SER A 69 -4.49 -18.83 -12.42
N LYS A 70 -5.47 -19.72 -12.48
CA LYS A 70 -6.83 -19.46 -11.96
C LYS A 70 -7.32 -20.64 -11.15
N ILE A 71 -7.74 -20.36 -9.92
CA ILE A 71 -8.29 -21.34 -9.01
C ILE A 71 -9.70 -20.91 -8.62
N LYS A 72 -10.62 -21.87 -8.60
CA LYS A 72 -11.97 -21.71 -8.10
C LYS A 72 -12.15 -22.63 -6.90
N VAL A 73 -12.57 -22.06 -5.78
CA VAL A 73 -12.83 -22.79 -4.55
C VAL A 73 -14.33 -22.77 -4.29
N ASP A 74 -14.91 -23.97 -4.18
CA ASP A 74 -16.31 -24.20 -3.85
C ASP A 74 -16.38 -25.08 -2.59
N ASN A 75 -16.46 -24.44 -1.42
CA ASN A 75 -16.49 -25.12 -0.13
C ASN A 75 -17.94 -25.45 0.27
N HIS A 76 -18.29 -26.74 0.24
CA HIS A 76 -19.53 -27.23 0.84
C HIS A 76 -19.32 -27.58 2.31
N LEU A 77 -19.87 -26.76 3.23
CA LEU A 77 -19.91 -26.99 4.69
C LEU A 77 -18.54 -27.07 5.42
N PHE A 78 -17.46 -26.61 4.78
CA PHE A 78 -16.11 -26.57 5.37
C PHE A 78 -15.62 -25.13 5.50
N ASN A 79 -15.07 -24.76 6.66
CA ASN A 79 -14.37 -23.50 6.92
C ASN A 79 -15.16 -22.18 6.73
N LYS A 80 -16.50 -22.21 6.86
CA LYS A 80 -17.39 -21.04 6.65
C LYS A 80 -17.09 -19.83 7.53
N GLU A 81 -16.54 -20.04 8.73
CA GLU A 81 -16.23 -18.95 9.66
C GLU A 81 -14.99 -18.15 9.24
N ASN A 82 -14.12 -18.71 8.38
CA ASN A 82 -12.80 -18.14 8.11
C ASN A 82 -12.61 -17.72 6.66
N MET A 83 -13.31 -18.35 5.70
CA MET A 83 -13.19 -18.07 4.28
C MET A 83 -14.58 -18.06 3.61
N PRO A 84 -14.77 -17.26 2.53
CA PRO A 84 -15.96 -17.35 1.70
C PRO A 84 -16.20 -18.79 1.21
N SER A 85 -17.48 -19.17 1.11
CA SER A 85 -17.83 -20.51 0.61
C SER A 85 -17.51 -20.66 -0.88
N HIS A 86 -17.61 -19.57 -1.65
CA HIS A 86 -17.34 -19.56 -3.08
C HIS A 86 -16.47 -18.36 -3.42
N PHE A 87 -15.28 -18.62 -3.95
CA PHE A 87 -14.41 -17.56 -4.44
C PHE A 87 -13.54 -18.04 -5.59
N LYS A 88 -13.00 -17.08 -6.35
CA LYS A 88 -11.99 -17.32 -7.38
C LYS A 88 -10.78 -16.47 -7.10
N PHE A 89 -9.62 -17.05 -7.32
CA PHE A 89 -8.34 -16.35 -7.31
C PHE A 89 -7.70 -16.53 -8.69
N LYS A 90 -7.25 -15.42 -9.29
CA LYS A 90 -6.48 -15.44 -10.52
C LYS A 90 -5.21 -14.64 -10.33
N GLU A 91 -4.07 -15.23 -10.66
CA GLU A 91 -2.80 -14.54 -10.77
C GLU A 91 -2.45 -14.34 -12.25
N TYR A 92 -1.99 -13.13 -12.59
CA TYR A 92 -1.54 -12.80 -13.94
C TYR A 92 -0.01 -12.91 -14.03
N CYS A 93 0.50 -13.43 -15.14
CA CYS A 93 1.93 -13.54 -15.46
C CYS A 93 2.82 -14.06 -14.31
N PRO A 94 2.53 -15.22 -13.68
CA PRO A 94 3.20 -15.64 -12.45
C PRO A 94 4.73 -15.68 -12.54
N LEU A 95 5.26 -16.23 -13.65
CA LEU A 95 6.69 -16.34 -13.89
C LEU A 95 7.37 -14.98 -14.08
N VAL A 96 6.68 -14.02 -14.69
CA VAL A 96 7.19 -12.66 -14.90
C VAL A 96 7.32 -11.95 -13.56
N PHE A 97 6.28 -11.99 -12.71
CA PHE A 97 6.33 -11.36 -11.39
C PHE A 97 7.28 -12.07 -10.41
N ARG A 98 7.47 -13.39 -10.53
CA ARG A 98 8.54 -14.10 -9.82
C ARG A 98 9.93 -13.57 -10.21
N ASN A 99 10.21 -13.41 -11.50
CA ASN A 99 11.51 -12.86 -11.93
C ASN A 99 11.66 -11.36 -11.58
N LEU A 100 10.58 -10.58 -11.57
CA LEU A 100 10.63 -9.20 -11.09
C LEU A 100 10.97 -9.14 -9.59
N ARG A 101 10.36 -9.98 -8.75
CA ARG A 101 10.69 -10.07 -7.31
C ARG A 101 12.17 -10.38 -7.09
N GLU A 102 12.70 -11.37 -7.80
CA GLU A 102 14.13 -11.69 -7.79
C GLU A 102 15.02 -10.49 -8.16
N ARG A 103 14.69 -9.78 -9.25
CA ARG A 103 15.44 -8.58 -9.70
C ARG A 103 15.36 -7.41 -8.73
N PHE A 104 14.33 -7.36 -7.89
CA PHE A 104 14.19 -6.38 -6.82
C PHE A 104 14.76 -6.85 -5.48
N GLY A 105 15.45 -8.00 -5.45
CA GLY A 105 16.03 -8.57 -4.23
C GLY A 105 14.98 -9.00 -3.21
N ILE A 106 13.82 -9.47 -3.67
CA ILE A 106 12.72 -9.93 -2.82
C ILE A 106 12.63 -11.45 -2.93
N ASP A 107 12.81 -12.12 -1.79
CA ASP A 107 12.56 -13.56 -1.69
C ASP A 107 11.06 -13.88 -1.73
N ASP A 108 10.72 -14.98 -2.38
CA ASP A 108 9.33 -15.40 -2.58
C ASP A 108 8.63 -15.77 -1.26
N GLN A 109 9.36 -16.40 -0.33
CA GLN A 109 8.82 -16.77 0.99
C GLN A 109 8.68 -15.55 1.89
N ASP A 110 9.64 -14.63 1.87
CA ASP A 110 9.52 -13.35 2.60
C ASP A 110 8.31 -12.55 2.11
N PHE A 111 8.14 -12.43 0.79
CA PHE A 111 6.97 -11.79 0.19
C PHE A 111 5.65 -12.44 0.63
N SER A 112 5.59 -13.78 0.61
CA SER A 112 4.42 -14.53 1.07
C SER A 112 4.17 -14.31 2.56
N ASN A 113 5.22 -14.29 3.39
CA ASN A 113 5.10 -14.07 4.83
C ASN A 113 4.57 -12.67 5.13
N SER A 114 5.12 -11.62 4.52
CA SER A 114 4.67 -10.23 4.67
C SER A 114 3.20 -10.03 4.32
N LEU A 115 2.69 -10.73 3.30
CA LEU A 115 1.30 -10.59 2.86
C LEU A 115 0.31 -11.50 3.61
N THR A 116 0.77 -12.55 4.28
CA THR A 116 -0.11 -13.63 4.78
C THR A 116 0.03 -13.97 6.25
N ARG A 117 1.07 -13.48 6.96
CA ARG A 117 1.24 -13.71 8.40
C ARG A 117 0.17 -12.98 9.21
N SER A 118 -0.18 -11.77 8.82
CA SER A 118 -1.29 -11.00 9.37
C SER A 118 -2.05 -10.29 8.25
N ALA A 119 -3.31 -9.93 8.50
CA ALA A 119 -4.14 -9.26 7.51
C ALA A 119 -3.55 -7.90 7.13
N PRO A 120 -3.52 -7.54 5.84
CA PRO A 120 -3.13 -6.22 5.41
C PRO A 120 -3.98 -5.13 6.07
N LEU A 121 -3.32 -4.05 6.50
CA LEU A 121 -3.94 -2.90 7.15
C LEU A 121 -4.60 -2.01 6.10
N ASN A 122 -5.80 -1.51 6.40
CA ASN A 122 -6.45 -0.51 5.55
C ASN A 122 -5.69 0.81 5.63
N SER A 123 -5.29 1.36 4.50
CA SER A 123 -4.76 2.72 4.46
C SER A 123 -5.95 3.67 4.27
N GLU A 124 -6.18 4.57 5.22
CA GLU A 124 -7.21 5.63 5.12
C GLU A 124 -6.87 6.67 4.04
N ALA A 125 -5.78 6.48 3.30
CA ALA A 125 -5.46 7.20 2.08
C ALA A 125 -6.44 6.84 0.94
N GLN A 126 -7.74 7.09 1.12
CA GLN A 126 -8.66 7.26 0.00
C GLN A 126 -8.17 8.47 -0.79
N GLY A 127 -7.41 8.20 -1.85
CA GLY A 127 -7.08 9.18 -2.87
C GLY A 127 -8.36 9.57 -3.62
N ARG A 128 -8.30 10.71 -4.33
CA ARG A 128 -9.41 11.30 -5.10
C ARG A 128 -10.06 10.35 -6.14
N SER A 129 -9.41 9.21 -6.44
CA SER A 129 -9.83 8.21 -7.43
C SER A 129 -10.71 7.08 -6.86
N GLY A 130 -10.99 7.03 -5.55
CA GLY A 130 -11.77 5.94 -4.94
C GLY A 130 -11.06 4.58 -4.90
N ALA A 131 -9.78 4.52 -5.28
CA ALA A 131 -8.95 3.32 -5.18
C ALA A 131 -8.68 2.99 -3.71
N ARG A 132 -8.93 1.73 -3.32
CA ARG A 132 -8.61 1.21 -1.98
C ARG A 132 -7.15 0.81 -1.93
N PHE A 133 -6.48 1.21 -0.85
CA PHE A 133 -5.10 0.87 -0.56
C PHE A 133 -5.04 0.07 0.74
N HIS A 134 -4.26 -1.01 0.71
CA HIS A 134 -3.89 -1.75 1.89
C HIS A 134 -2.37 -1.80 1.98
N THR A 135 -1.85 -1.92 3.18
CA THR A 135 -0.41 -2.08 3.42
C THR A 135 -0.20 -3.42 4.12
N SER A 136 0.85 -4.16 3.76
CA SER A 136 1.24 -5.37 4.51
C SER A 136 1.45 -5.03 5.99
N TYR A 137 1.28 -6.02 6.88
CA TYR A 137 1.36 -5.78 8.33
C TYR A 137 2.74 -5.24 8.76
N ASP A 138 3.79 -5.65 8.04
CA ASP A 138 5.17 -5.22 8.24
C ASP A 138 5.52 -3.96 7.44
N LYS A 139 4.53 -3.29 6.83
CA LYS A 139 4.67 -2.04 6.08
C LYS A 139 5.61 -2.10 4.86
N ARG A 140 6.07 -3.28 4.44
CA ARG A 140 7.00 -3.46 3.29
C ARG A 140 6.33 -3.34 1.92
N TYR A 141 5.05 -3.68 1.82
CA TYR A 141 4.33 -3.74 0.54
C TYR A 141 3.02 -2.97 0.60
N VAL A 142 2.65 -2.40 -0.55
CA VAL A 142 1.35 -1.74 -0.77
C VAL A 142 0.54 -2.57 -1.75
N ILE A 143 -0.71 -2.82 -1.41
CA ILE A 143 -1.70 -3.51 -2.23
C ILE A 143 -2.71 -2.45 -2.69
N LYS A 144 -2.74 -2.17 -3.98
CA LYS A 144 -3.64 -1.18 -4.57
C LYS A 144 -4.75 -1.90 -5.34
N THR A 145 -6.00 -1.50 -5.09
CA THR A 145 -7.11 -1.87 -5.96
C THR A 145 -7.03 -1.05 -7.25
N ILE A 146 -7.08 -1.75 -8.39
CA ILE A 146 -6.98 -1.15 -9.73
C ILE A 146 -8.21 -1.49 -10.57
N SER A 147 -8.42 -0.75 -11.66
CA SER A 147 -9.50 -1.02 -12.61
C SER A 147 -9.13 -2.13 -13.59
N SER A 148 -10.10 -2.65 -14.34
CA SER A 148 -9.81 -3.60 -15.42
C SER A 148 -9.02 -2.95 -16.57
N GLU A 149 -9.21 -1.65 -16.79
CA GLU A 149 -8.44 -0.85 -17.74
C GLU A 149 -6.98 -0.78 -17.32
N ASP A 150 -6.70 -0.57 -16.03
CA ASP A 150 -5.33 -0.57 -15.50
C ASP A 150 -4.66 -1.94 -15.67
N VAL A 151 -5.40 -3.04 -15.50
CA VAL A 151 -4.87 -4.40 -15.74
C VAL A 151 -4.52 -4.60 -17.22
N ALA A 152 -5.36 -4.12 -18.13
CA ALA A 152 -5.08 -4.18 -19.56
C ALA A 152 -3.84 -3.35 -19.93
N GLU A 153 -3.70 -2.15 -19.36
CA GLU A 153 -2.54 -1.30 -19.60
C GLU A 153 -1.26 -1.90 -18.99
N MET A 154 -1.36 -2.50 -17.80
CA MET A 154 -0.25 -3.23 -17.20
C MET A 154 0.24 -4.35 -18.12
N HIS A 155 -0.67 -5.14 -18.74
CA HIS A 155 -0.29 -6.14 -19.76
C HIS A 155 0.36 -5.52 -21.00
N ASN A 156 -0.08 -4.34 -21.44
CA ASN A 156 0.51 -3.64 -22.59
C ASN A 156 1.96 -3.24 -22.34
N ILE A 157 2.28 -2.82 -21.12
CA ILE A 157 3.61 -2.32 -20.75
C ILE A 157 4.53 -3.39 -20.18
N LEU A 158 3.99 -4.51 -19.65
CA LEU A 158 4.73 -5.47 -18.82
C LEU A 158 6.02 -5.99 -19.47
N LYS A 159 6.00 -6.27 -20.78
CA LYS A 159 7.20 -6.74 -21.51
C LYS A 159 8.28 -5.67 -21.55
N LYS A 160 7.91 -4.43 -21.84
CA LYS A 160 8.86 -3.31 -21.90
C LYS A 160 9.33 -2.89 -20.51
N TYR A 161 8.44 -2.95 -19.52
CA TYR A 161 8.77 -2.72 -18.11
C TYR A 161 9.78 -3.76 -17.61
N HIS A 162 9.54 -5.05 -17.84
CA HIS A 162 10.49 -6.11 -17.48
C HIS A 162 11.86 -5.88 -18.11
N GLN A 163 11.91 -5.58 -19.42
CA GLN A 163 13.16 -5.26 -20.11
C GLN A 163 13.88 -4.05 -19.49
N PHE A 164 13.15 -2.97 -19.19
CA PHE A 164 13.71 -1.80 -18.52
C PHE A 164 14.31 -2.13 -17.15
N ILE A 165 13.62 -2.95 -16.35
CA ILE A 165 14.12 -3.45 -15.05
C ILE A 165 15.38 -4.31 -15.21
N VAL A 166 15.48 -5.11 -16.28
CA VAL A 166 16.70 -5.88 -16.59
C VAL A 166 17.87 -4.94 -16.88
N GLU A 167 17.66 -3.93 -17.72
CA GLU A 167 18.69 -3.00 -18.17
C GLU A 167 19.18 -2.08 -17.02
N CYS A 168 18.27 -1.61 -16.18
CA CYS A 168 18.61 -0.77 -15.02
C CYS A 168 18.99 -1.57 -13.77
N HIS A 169 19.01 -2.90 -13.84
CA HIS A 169 19.31 -3.80 -12.71
C HIS A 169 18.42 -3.54 -11.48
N GLY A 170 17.13 -3.24 -11.71
CA GLY A 170 16.18 -2.89 -10.65
C GLY A 170 16.34 -1.51 -10.01
N ASN A 171 17.36 -0.73 -10.40
CA ASN A 171 17.62 0.60 -9.87
C ASN A 171 16.80 1.66 -10.62
N THR A 172 15.59 1.91 -10.13
CA THR A 172 14.62 2.84 -10.73
C THR A 172 13.76 3.50 -9.64
N LEU A 173 13.20 4.67 -9.93
CA LEU A 173 12.18 5.33 -9.10
C LEU A 173 10.75 4.86 -9.44
N LEU A 174 10.57 4.06 -10.49
CA LEU A 174 9.26 3.51 -10.86
C LEU A 174 8.72 2.56 -9.78
N PRO A 175 7.39 2.33 -9.73
CA PRO A 175 6.82 1.33 -8.83
C PRO A 175 7.42 -0.04 -9.13
N GLN A 176 7.92 -0.72 -8.10
CA GLN A 176 8.38 -2.10 -8.21
C GLN A 176 7.16 -3.02 -8.13
N PHE A 177 6.67 -3.51 -9.27
CA PHE A 177 5.50 -4.38 -9.32
C PHE A 177 5.86 -5.83 -8.99
N LEU A 178 5.17 -6.41 -8.01
CA LEU A 178 5.54 -7.69 -7.39
C LEU A 178 4.51 -8.79 -7.61
N GLY A 179 3.28 -8.42 -7.98
CA GLY A 179 2.22 -9.37 -8.29
C GLY A 179 0.95 -8.64 -8.73
N MET A 180 0.17 -9.28 -9.59
CA MET A 180 -1.12 -8.77 -10.08
C MET A 180 -2.17 -9.87 -10.01
N TYR A 181 -3.28 -9.57 -9.35
CA TYR A 181 -4.29 -10.56 -8.98
C TYR A 181 -5.69 -10.08 -9.34
N ARG A 182 -6.58 -11.03 -9.59
CA ARG A 182 -8.04 -10.82 -9.62
C ARG A 182 -8.70 -11.76 -8.63
N LEU A 183 -9.44 -11.18 -7.71
CA LEU A 183 -10.25 -11.87 -6.72
C LEU A 183 -11.71 -11.80 -7.15
N THR A 184 -12.44 -12.91 -7.04
CA THR A 184 -13.90 -12.92 -7.18
C THR A 184 -14.50 -13.46 -5.91
N VAL A 185 -15.25 -12.63 -5.18
CA VAL A 185 -15.96 -13.01 -3.95
C VAL A 185 -17.41 -12.61 -4.11
N ASP A 186 -18.33 -13.53 -3.84
CA ASP A 186 -19.78 -13.32 -3.95
C ASP A 186 -20.27 -12.78 -5.32
N GLY A 187 -19.49 -13.01 -6.37
CA GLY A 187 -19.78 -12.56 -7.73
C GLY A 187 -19.07 -11.28 -8.16
N ASP A 188 -18.55 -10.50 -7.20
CA ASP A 188 -17.86 -9.25 -7.46
C ASP A 188 -16.38 -9.49 -7.77
N GLU A 189 -15.90 -8.93 -8.89
CA GLU A 189 -14.50 -8.99 -9.30
C GLU A 189 -13.73 -7.77 -8.80
N THR A 190 -12.66 -7.99 -8.04
CA THR A 190 -11.72 -6.95 -7.61
C THR A 190 -10.32 -7.26 -8.15
N TYR A 191 -9.68 -6.25 -8.74
CA TYR A 191 -8.32 -6.36 -9.25
C TYR A 191 -7.35 -5.68 -8.29
N MET A 192 -6.23 -6.34 -8.00
CA MET A 192 -5.23 -5.85 -7.07
C MET A 192 -3.84 -5.97 -7.67
N ILE A 193 -3.01 -4.96 -7.44
CA ILE A 193 -1.59 -4.97 -7.76
C ILE A 193 -0.79 -4.73 -6.50
N VAL A 194 0.29 -5.48 -6.33
CA VAL A 194 1.19 -5.35 -5.17
C VAL A 194 2.48 -4.68 -5.62
N THR A 195 2.88 -3.66 -4.89
CA THR A 195 4.15 -2.94 -5.09
C THR A 195 4.96 -2.88 -3.81
N ARG A 196 6.27 -2.65 -3.91
CA ARG A 196 7.07 -2.21 -2.76
C ARG A 196 6.49 -0.90 -2.20
N ASN A 197 6.50 -0.75 -0.87
CA ASN A 197 6.16 0.52 -0.24
C ASN A 197 7.26 1.55 -0.53
N VAL A 198 6.87 2.78 -0.84
CA VAL A 198 7.81 3.89 -1.06
C VAL A 198 8.44 4.33 0.25
N PHE A 199 7.63 4.33 1.31
CA PHE A 199 8.06 4.73 2.65
C PHE A 199 8.67 3.56 3.41
N SER A 200 9.58 3.88 4.32
CA SER A 200 10.18 2.88 5.19
C SER A 200 9.12 2.18 6.05
N HIS A 201 9.40 0.91 6.34
CA HIS A 201 8.66 0.15 7.34
C HIS A 201 8.97 0.58 8.78
N ARG A 202 10.14 1.21 9.01
CA ARG A 202 10.63 1.61 10.34
C ARG A 202 10.59 3.12 10.55
N LEU A 203 11.02 3.90 9.57
CA LEU A 203 11.14 5.35 9.72
C LEU A 203 9.80 6.05 9.45
N SER A 204 9.26 6.70 10.48
CA SER A 204 7.96 7.38 10.42
C SER A 204 8.00 8.60 9.50
N VAL A 205 7.03 8.70 8.59
CA VAL A 205 6.91 9.87 7.70
C VAL A 205 5.98 10.87 8.34
N TYR A 206 6.45 12.07 8.65
CA TYR A 206 5.63 13.14 9.26
C TYR A 206 5.04 14.10 8.23
N LYS A 207 5.58 14.14 7.00
CA LYS A 207 5.06 14.97 5.91
C LYS A 207 5.10 14.24 4.57
N LYS A 208 4.02 14.33 3.79
CA LYS A 208 3.88 13.68 2.48
C LYS A 208 3.43 14.64 1.40
N TYR A 209 4.00 14.50 0.21
CA TYR A 209 3.61 15.25 -0.99
C TYR A 209 3.38 14.33 -2.18
N ASP A 210 2.36 14.63 -2.98
CA ASP A 210 2.15 14.10 -4.33
C ASP A 210 2.43 15.26 -5.30
N LEU A 211 3.50 15.16 -6.10
CA LEU A 211 3.98 16.24 -6.96
C LEU A 211 3.89 15.84 -8.44
N LYS A 212 3.38 16.73 -9.31
CA LYS A 212 3.19 16.48 -10.77
C LYS A 212 3.83 17.55 -11.66
N GLY A 213 4.36 18.62 -11.07
CA GLY A 213 4.83 19.81 -11.78
C GLY A 213 3.73 20.56 -12.50
N SER A 214 2.49 20.47 -12.03
CA SER A 214 1.36 21.26 -12.57
C SER A 214 0.76 22.09 -11.45
N THR A 215 0.25 23.28 -11.76
CA THR A 215 -0.27 24.23 -10.75
C THR A 215 -1.81 24.28 -10.71
N VAL A 216 -2.50 23.72 -11.72
CA VAL A 216 -3.97 23.77 -11.80
C VAL A 216 -4.63 22.74 -10.88
N ALA A 217 -5.34 23.20 -9.84
CA ALA A 217 -6.06 22.38 -8.85
C ALA A 217 -5.16 21.39 -8.09
N ARG A 218 -3.94 21.84 -7.77
CA ARG A 218 -2.88 21.05 -7.12
C ARG A 218 -2.58 21.56 -5.71
N GLU A 219 -3.64 21.66 -4.92
CA GLU A 219 -3.64 21.88 -3.47
C GLU A 219 -4.36 20.72 -2.76
N ALA A 220 -3.93 20.37 -1.56
CA ALA A 220 -4.64 19.44 -0.68
C ALA A 220 -6.00 20.02 -0.32
N SER A 221 -7.02 19.16 -0.29
CA SER A 221 -8.37 19.63 0.06
C SER A 221 -8.45 20.00 1.54
N ASP A 222 -9.36 20.90 1.90
CA ASP A 222 -9.61 21.27 3.30
C ASP A 222 -10.06 20.06 4.17
N LYS A 223 -10.52 18.97 3.53
CA LYS A 223 -10.82 17.70 4.21
C LYS A 223 -9.58 16.86 4.50
N GLU A 224 -8.49 17.08 3.76
CA GLU A 224 -7.23 16.39 3.98
C GLU A 224 -6.38 17.13 5.01
N LYS A 225 -6.39 18.47 5.02
CA LYS A 225 -5.58 19.28 5.95
C LYS A 225 -6.15 19.24 7.38
N PRO A 226 -5.33 19.04 8.43
CA PRO A 226 -5.76 19.31 9.78
C PRO A 226 -6.06 20.81 9.93
N PRO A 227 -7.11 21.20 10.67
CA PRO A 227 -7.41 22.61 10.90
C PRO A 227 -6.28 23.27 11.69
N LEU A 228 -5.99 24.54 11.38
CA LEU A 228 -4.88 25.26 12.01
C LEU A 228 -5.20 25.59 13.48
N PRO A 229 -4.18 25.78 14.35
CA PRO A 229 -4.40 26.18 15.75
C PRO A 229 -5.22 27.48 15.89
N GLU A 230 -5.14 28.37 14.90
CA GLU A 230 -5.90 29.62 14.84
C GLU A 230 -7.40 29.41 14.52
N ASP A 231 -7.74 28.28 13.91
CA ASP A 231 -9.13 27.89 13.60
C ASP A 231 -9.85 27.28 14.81
N VAL A 232 -9.15 27.02 15.91
CA VAL A 232 -9.73 26.48 17.15
C VAL A 232 -10.79 27.47 17.65
N PRO A 233 -12.07 27.07 17.72
CA PRO A 233 -13.12 27.97 18.16
C PRO A 233 -12.84 28.43 19.59
N PRO A 234 -12.93 29.74 19.87
CA PRO A 234 -12.76 30.23 21.23
C PRO A 234 -13.80 29.60 22.16
N ARG A 235 -13.43 29.35 23.42
CA ARG A 235 -14.37 28.81 24.43
C ARG A 235 -15.63 29.67 24.47
N PRO A 236 -16.84 29.06 24.52
CA PRO A 236 -18.09 29.80 24.45
C PRO A 236 -18.17 30.82 25.58
N LYS A 237 -18.12 32.11 25.24
CA LYS A 237 -18.34 33.22 26.18
C LYS A 237 -19.85 33.40 26.42
N SER A 238 -20.22 34.01 27.54
CA SER A 238 -21.61 34.36 27.86
C SER A 238 -22.14 35.40 26.84
N GLY A 239 -22.81 34.92 25.79
CA GLY A 239 -23.44 35.72 24.74
C GLY A 239 -24.92 35.37 24.59
N ASN A 240 -25.64 36.14 23.77
CA ASN A 240 -27.05 35.88 23.50
C ASN A 240 -27.24 34.53 22.75
N VAL A 241 -28.48 34.02 22.73
CA VAL A 241 -28.79 32.67 22.20
C VAL A 241 -28.32 32.47 20.75
N GLN A 242 -28.41 33.50 19.91
CA GLN A 242 -27.92 33.46 18.52
C GLN A 242 -26.40 33.32 18.44
N GLN A 243 -25.66 34.10 19.22
CA GLN A 243 -24.19 34.01 19.29
C GLN A 243 -23.74 32.62 19.78
N ARG A 244 -24.40 32.07 20.81
CA ARG A 244 -24.08 30.72 21.31
C ARG A 244 -24.35 29.63 20.27
N LEU A 245 -25.45 29.72 19.52
CA LEU A 245 -25.76 28.79 18.42
C LEU A 245 -24.73 28.90 17.28
N GLN A 246 -24.26 30.11 16.97
CA GLN A 246 -23.23 30.32 15.96
C GLN A 246 -21.88 29.74 16.40
N THR A 247 -21.45 30.00 17.64
CA THR A 247 -20.23 29.39 18.22
C THR A 247 -20.33 27.86 18.27
N LEU A 248 -21.49 27.31 18.65
CA LEU A 248 -21.69 25.86 18.68
C LEU A 248 -21.60 25.25 17.28
N ARG A 249 -22.18 25.88 16.25
CA ARG A 249 -22.07 25.41 14.85
C ARG A 249 -20.63 25.44 14.35
N ILE A 250 -19.88 26.48 14.68
CA ILE A 250 -18.45 26.60 14.33
C ILE A 250 -17.65 25.51 15.03
N ALA A 251 -17.85 25.32 16.34
CA ALA A 251 -17.22 24.26 17.11
C ALA A 251 -17.57 22.86 16.58
N THR A 252 -18.84 22.57 16.33
CA THR A 252 -19.26 21.29 15.74
C THR A 252 -18.60 21.07 14.37
N ARG A 253 -18.51 22.10 13.52
CA ARG A 253 -17.78 21.99 12.24
C ARG A 253 -16.29 21.74 12.44
N PHE A 254 -15.64 22.43 13.37
CA PHE A 254 -14.22 22.25 13.70
C PHE A 254 -13.94 20.83 14.24
N TYR A 255 -14.70 20.37 15.23
CA TYR A 255 -14.53 19.02 15.79
C TYR A 255 -14.89 17.93 14.78
N CYS A 256 -15.90 18.13 13.92
CA CYS A 256 -16.17 17.21 12.81
C CYS A 256 -15.03 17.21 11.78
N ALA A 257 -14.44 18.38 11.46
CA ALA A 257 -13.30 18.46 10.57
C ALA A 257 -12.07 17.76 11.17
N MET A 258 -11.77 17.95 12.45
CA MET A 258 -10.70 17.23 13.15
C MET A 258 -10.94 15.72 13.17
N LYS A 259 -12.17 15.27 13.42
CA LYS A 259 -12.52 13.84 13.42
C LYS A 259 -12.36 13.18 12.03
N HIS A 260 -12.39 13.97 10.96
CA HIS A 260 -12.24 13.51 9.58
C HIS A 260 -10.89 13.91 8.96
N ALA A 261 -10.05 14.65 9.68
CA ALA A 261 -8.72 15.02 9.22
C ALA A 261 -7.83 13.78 9.31
N LYS A 262 -7.08 13.51 8.24
CA LYS A 262 -6.09 12.43 8.27
C LYS A 262 -4.95 12.87 9.18
N GLU A 263 -4.50 11.98 10.07
CA GLU A 263 -3.30 12.21 10.90
C GLU A 263 -2.08 12.59 10.05
N LEU A 264 -2.03 12.10 8.80
CA LEU A 264 -0.97 12.41 7.84
C LEU A 264 -1.55 12.79 6.46
N PRO A 265 -1.84 14.08 6.19
CA PRO A 265 -2.29 14.56 4.89
C PRO A 265 -1.30 14.27 3.76
N THR A 266 -1.83 14.24 2.53
CA THR A 266 -1.00 14.25 1.31
C THR A 266 -1.12 15.61 0.64
N TYR A 267 -0.10 16.44 0.83
CA TYR A 267 0.03 17.76 0.22
C TYR A 267 0.34 17.66 -1.28
N LYS A 268 0.16 18.75 -2.03
CA LYS A 268 0.40 18.81 -3.48
C LYS A 268 1.34 19.95 -3.86
N ASP A 269 1.51 20.18 -5.16
CA ASP A 269 2.46 21.13 -5.73
C ASP A 269 2.32 22.55 -5.16
N ASN A 270 1.10 23.09 -5.09
CA ASN A 270 0.88 24.44 -4.58
C ASN A 270 1.16 24.53 -3.07
N ASP A 271 0.83 23.49 -2.30
CA ASP A 271 1.16 23.44 -0.88
C ASP A 271 2.69 23.41 -0.68
N PHE A 272 3.39 22.60 -1.48
CA PHE A 272 4.86 22.52 -1.45
C PHE A 272 5.51 23.87 -1.73
N ILE A 273 5.03 24.59 -2.75
CA ILE A 273 5.55 25.92 -3.13
C ILE A 273 5.22 26.97 -2.06
N ASN A 274 3.96 27.01 -1.60
CA ASN A 274 3.48 28.01 -0.65
C ASN A 274 4.13 27.86 0.73
N ASP A 275 4.42 26.63 1.16
CA ASP A 275 5.16 26.33 2.39
C ASP A 275 6.65 26.70 2.28
N GLY A 276 7.14 27.07 1.10
CA GLY A 276 8.57 27.28 0.85
C GLY A 276 9.41 26.01 1.05
N GLN A 277 8.79 24.84 0.92
CA GLN A 277 9.47 23.55 1.13
C GLN A 277 10.56 23.35 0.07
N LYS A 278 11.67 22.77 0.51
CA LYS A 278 12.77 22.30 -0.35
C LYS A 278 13.22 20.93 0.09
N ILE A 279 13.87 20.21 -0.81
CA ILE A 279 14.48 18.89 -0.55
C ILE A 279 15.98 19.08 -0.61
N TYR A 280 16.66 18.96 0.53
CA TYR A 280 18.09 19.27 0.66
C TYR A 280 18.93 18.01 0.57
N ILE A 281 19.59 17.77 -0.55
CA ILE A 281 20.41 16.58 -0.76
C ILE A 281 21.77 17.00 -1.33
N ASP A 282 22.83 16.25 -1.02
CA ASP A 282 24.14 16.55 -1.58
C ASP A 282 24.17 16.41 -3.12
N GLU A 283 25.13 17.07 -3.75
CA GLU A 283 25.25 17.12 -5.21
C GLU A 283 25.43 15.74 -5.86
N GLU A 284 26.05 14.78 -5.16
CA GLU A 284 26.22 13.42 -5.68
C GLU A 284 24.88 12.69 -5.73
N ASN A 285 24.15 12.66 -4.62
CA ASN A 285 22.83 12.07 -4.52
C ASN A 285 21.82 12.77 -5.43
N LYS A 286 21.92 14.09 -5.58
CA LYS A 286 21.10 14.88 -6.52
C LYS A 286 21.32 14.46 -7.95
N LYS A 287 22.59 14.34 -8.38
CA LYS A 287 22.94 13.89 -9.73
C LYS A 287 22.45 12.47 -9.98
N MET A 288 22.67 11.55 -9.03
CA MET A 288 22.22 10.15 -9.13
C MET A 288 20.69 10.05 -9.20
N PHE A 289 19.97 10.82 -8.39
CA PHE A 289 18.51 10.86 -8.41
C PHE A 289 17.97 11.40 -9.73
N LEU A 290 18.49 12.54 -10.21
CA LEU A 290 18.05 13.14 -11.46
C LEU A 290 18.37 12.27 -12.68
N GLU A 291 19.50 11.56 -12.68
CA GLU A 291 19.80 10.62 -13.77
C GLU A 291 18.80 9.46 -13.82
N LYS A 292 18.43 8.89 -12.66
CA LYS A 292 17.38 7.86 -12.56
C LYS A 292 16.04 8.42 -13.04
N LEU A 293 15.63 9.56 -12.49
CA LEU A 293 14.38 10.22 -12.85
C LEU A 293 14.28 10.49 -14.35
N ARG A 294 15.36 10.95 -14.97
CA ARG A 294 15.40 11.20 -16.43
C ARG A 294 15.13 9.93 -17.22
N LYS A 295 15.83 8.83 -16.91
CA LYS A 295 15.65 7.53 -17.60
C LYS A 295 14.23 6.99 -17.41
N ASP A 296 13.71 7.07 -16.19
CA ASP A 296 12.37 6.60 -15.85
C ASP A 296 11.29 7.39 -16.61
N VAL A 297 11.41 8.72 -16.63
CA VAL A 297 10.46 9.62 -17.28
C VAL A 297 10.53 9.51 -18.82
N GLU A 298 11.72 9.30 -19.40
CA GLU A 298 11.90 8.98 -20.81
C GLU A 298 11.21 7.66 -21.18
N PHE A 299 11.38 6.62 -20.36
CA PHE A 299 10.70 5.34 -20.53
C PHE A 299 9.17 5.49 -20.49
N LEU A 300 8.62 6.22 -19.51
CA LEU A 300 7.18 6.49 -19.41
C LEU A 300 6.64 7.26 -20.63
N ALA A 301 7.39 8.25 -21.13
CA ALA A 301 7.01 9.01 -22.31
C ALA A 301 6.95 8.12 -23.57
N GLN A 302 7.91 7.21 -23.77
CA GLN A 302 7.91 6.26 -24.88
C GLN A 302 6.71 5.30 -24.85
N LEU A 303 6.20 5.01 -23.66
CA LEU A 303 4.98 4.22 -23.45
C LEU A 303 3.69 5.04 -23.55
N LYS A 304 3.79 6.36 -23.78
CA LYS A 304 2.66 7.30 -23.80
C LYS A 304 1.89 7.32 -22.48
N LEU A 305 2.60 7.10 -21.37
CA LEU A 305 2.07 7.17 -20.02
C LEU A 305 2.18 8.61 -19.50
N MET A 306 1.21 9.02 -18.70
CA MET A 306 1.10 10.38 -18.19
C MET A 306 0.39 10.41 -16.83
N ASP A 307 0.16 11.61 -16.28
CA ASP A 307 -0.57 11.81 -15.02
C ASP A 307 0.07 11.07 -13.82
N TYR A 308 1.33 10.66 -13.89
CA TYR A 308 2.10 10.08 -12.78
C TYR A 308 2.63 11.15 -11.82
N SER A 309 2.79 10.82 -10.55
CA SER A 309 3.30 11.75 -9.53
C SER A 309 4.66 11.31 -9.00
N LEU A 310 5.46 12.24 -8.48
CA LEU A 310 6.50 11.92 -7.51
C LEU A 310 5.86 11.94 -6.12
N LEU A 311 5.83 10.79 -5.45
CA LEU A 311 5.48 10.70 -4.04
C LEU A 311 6.74 10.99 -3.23
N VAL A 312 6.64 11.98 -2.34
CA VAL A 312 7.72 12.39 -1.43
C VAL A 312 7.25 12.20 0.00
N GLY A 313 7.98 11.43 0.79
CA GLY A 313 7.82 11.32 2.23
C GLY A 313 9.03 11.91 2.92
N ILE A 314 8.81 12.68 3.99
CA ILE A 314 9.87 13.25 4.81
C ILE A 314 9.78 12.61 6.20
N HIS A 315 10.89 12.02 6.62
CA HIS A 315 11.14 11.59 7.98
C HIS A 315 12.09 12.59 8.64
N ASP A 316 11.72 13.05 9.83
CA ASP A 316 12.56 13.91 10.67
C ASP A 316 13.06 13.06 11.83
N VAL A 317 14.38 12.92 11.94
CA VAL A 317 15.02 12.03 12.91
C VAL A 317 14.84 12.56 14.33
N GLU A 318 14.99 13.88 14.54
CA GLU A 318 14.92 14.48 15.88
C GLU A 318 13.48 14.45 16.40
N ARG A 319 12.51 14.67 15.51
CA ARG A 319 11.10 14.53 15.84
C ARG A 319 10.74 13.10 16.22
N ALA A 320 11.24 12.11 15.47
CA ALA A 320 10.96 10.71 15.76
C ALA A 320 11.57 10.28 17.11
N GLU A 321 12.79 10.72 17.43
CA GLU A 321 13.41 10.47 18.74
C GLU A 321 12.58 11.06 19.89
N GLN A 322 12.00 12.25 19.72
CA GLN A 322 11.12 12.85 20.73
C GLN A 322 9.82 12.08 20.90
N GLU A 323 9.19 11.68 19.80
CA GLU A 323 7.95 10.87 19.82
C GLU A 323 8.17 9.49 20.46
N GLU A 324 9.35 8.89 20.29
CA GLU A 324 9.72 7.62 20.95
C GLU A 324 9.84 7.79 22.47
N VAL A 325 10.55 8.83 22.95
CA VAL A 325 10.69 9.09 24.40
C VAL A 325 9.34 9.39 25.05
N GLU A 326 8.49 10.22 24.41
CA GLU A 326 7.16 10.52 24.93
C GLU A 326 6.27 9.27 25.01
N SER A 327 6.43 8.31 24.09
CA SER A 327 5.67 7.06 24.14
C SER A 327 6.09 6.14 25.29
N GLU A 328 7.40 6.06 25.57
CA GLU A 328 7.94 5.28 26.69
C GLU A 328 7.50 5.85 28.04
N ASP A 329 7.48 7.18 28.18
CA ASP A 329 7.00 7.84 29.40
C ASP A 329 5.50 7.58 29.66
N ASN A 330 4.66 7.61 28.61
CA ASN A 330 3.22 7.32 28.73
C ASN A 330 2.94 5.86 29.11
N GLU A 331 3.69 4.90 28.55
CA GLU A 331 3.57 3.47 28.92
C GLU A 331 3.99 3.24 30.38
N ALA A 332 5.04 3.93 30.85
CA ALA A 332 5.48 3.85 32.25
C ALA A 332 4.46 4.48 33.23
N GLU A 333 3.75 5.53 32.83
CA GLU A 333 2.68 6.13 33.64
C GLU A 333 1.42 5.24 33.72
N GLU A 334 1.04 4.54 32.64
CA GLU A 334 -0.08 3.58 32.66
C GLU A 334 0.21 2.34 33.52
N GLU A 335 1.47 1.87 33.59
CA GLU A 335 1.88 0.80 34.51
C GLU A 335 1.98 1.28 35.98
N GLY A 336 2.08 2.58 36.23
CA GLY A 336 2.21 3.19 37.55
C GLY A 336 0.90 3.36 38.35
N GLU A 337 -0.27 3.22 37.72
CA GLU A 337 -1.58 3.42 38.36
C GLU A 337 -2.29 2.11 38.81
N SER A 338 -1.58 0.97 38.85
CA SER A 338 -2.12 -0.27 39.44
C SER A 338 -1.52 -0.58 40.81
N ASP A 339 -1.96 0.16 41.84
CA ASP A 339 -1.79 -0.30 43.23
C ASP A 339 -2.99 -1.19 43.61
N GLY A 340 -2.77 -2.51 43.65
CA GLY A 340 -3.81 -3.46 44.06
C GLY A 340 -3.55 -4.95 43.89
N GLY A 341 -2.52 -5.50 44.56
CA GLY A 341 -2.52 -6.91 45.00
C GLY A 341 -1.69 -7.89 44.15
N GLY A 342 -0.56 -8.33 44.70
CA GLY A 342 0.42 -9.16 44.00
C GLY A 342 0.08 -10.64 43.84
N VAL A 343 0.87 -11.30 42.98
CA VAL A 343 1.61 -12.56 43.21
C VAL A 343 2.75 -12.56 42.19
N GLY A 344 4.00 -12.67 42.66
CA GLY A 344 5.17 -12.75 41.80
C GLY A 344 5.21 -14.03 40.99
N THR A 345 5.36 -13.91 39.68
CA THR A 345 5.82 -14.98 38.78
C THR A 345 7.25 -14.67 38.35
N PRO A 346 8.14 -15.70 38.25
CA PRO A 346 9.56 -15.47 38.06
C PRO A 346 9.89 -15.06 36.60
N PRO A 347 10.99 -14.31 36.39
CA PRO A 347 11.43 -13.92 35.06
C PRO A 347 12.17 -15.10 34.46
N ASP A 348 11.61 -15.73 33.43
CA ASP A 348 12.36 -16.45 32.40
C ASP A 348 11.36 -17.00 31.37
N SER A 349 11.15 -16.23 30.30
CA SER A 349 10.69 -16.77 29.02
C SER A 349 11.50 -16.08 27.93
N PRO A 350 12.28 -16.83 27.14
CA PRO A 350 13.23 -16.25 26.21
C PRO A 350 12.47 -15.51 25.12
N SER A 351 12.80 -14.23 24.93
CA SER A 351 12.44 -13.46 23.74
C SER A 351 12.69 -14.31 22.50
N ASN A 352 11.66 -14.42 21.65
CA ASN A 352 11.73 -15.07 20.35
C ASN A 352 12.92 -14.51 19.56
N THR A 353 14.00 -15.27 19.51
CA THR A 353 15.19 -15.02 18.69
C THR A 353 14.87 -15.36 17.23
N LEU A 354 14.08 -14.53 16.56
CA LEU A 354 13.97 -14.51 15.10
C LEU A 354 13.74 -13.08 14.59
N ASP A 355 14.73 -12.22 14.86
CA ASP A 355 15.17 -11.19 13.92
C ASP A 355 16.57 -10.72 14.33
N SER A 356 17.60 -11.37 13.77
CA SER A 356 18.98 -10.93 13.93
C SER A 356 19.29 -9.80 12.95
N THR A 357 18.66 -8.64 13.17
CA THR A 357 19.22 -7.37 12.72
C THR A 357 19.32 -6.50 13.96
N LYS A 358 20.54 -6.13 14.35
CA LYS A 358 20.74 -5.08 15.35
C LYS A 358 19.84 -3.89 14.97
N PRO A 359 19.17 -3.24 15.94
CA PRO A 359 18.45 -2.00 15.66
C PRO A 359 19.42 -1.04 14.97
N LEU A 360 19.08 -0.59 13.77
CA LEU A 360 19.87 0.46 13.12
C LEU A 360 19.81 1.72 14.00
N PRO A 361 20.92 2.48 14.12
CA PRO A 361 20.94 3.76 14.81
C PRO A 361 19.84 4.71 14.30
N PRO A 362 19.39 5.66 15.13
CA PRO A 362 18.48 6.73 14.69
C PRO A 362 19.02 7.45 13.45
N GLY A 363 18.17 7.64 12.45
CA GLY A 363 18.56 8.26 11.18
C GLY A 363 19.41 7.38 10.24
N GLU A 364 19.50 6.08 10.51
CA GLU A 364 20.02 5.09 9.56
C GLU A 364 18.90 4.23 8.95
N PHE A 365 19.09 3.87 7.69
CA PHE A 365 18.18 3.01 6.93
C PHE A 365 18.98 1.95 6.19
N ASP A 366 18.32 0.85 5.82
CA ASP A 366 18.93 -0.20 5.02
C ASP A 366 18.68 0.08 3.53
N PRO A 367 19.70 0.40 2.72
CA PRO A 367 19.51 0.70 1.30
C PRO A 367 18.94 -0.47 0.48
N ALA A 368 19.02 -1.72 0.97
CA ALA A 368 18.42 -2.88 0.32
C ALA A 368 16.90 -2.99 0.58
N ILE A 369 16.42 -2.42 1.69
CA ILE A 369 15.00 -2.42 2.06
C ILE A 369 14.36 -1.09 1.65
N ASP A 370 14.96 0.01 2.08
CA ASP A 370 14.53 1.40 1.90
C ASP A 370 15.12 1.98 0.60
N VAL A 371 14.90 1.29 -0.51
CA VAL A 371 15.51 1.57 -1.84
C VAL A 371 15.21 2.97 -2.40
N TYR A 372 14.20 3.65 -1.86
CA TYR A 372 13.77 4.99 -2.25
C TYR A 372 14.27 6.09 -1.30
N ALA A 373 15.03 5.72 -0.26
CA ALA A 373 15.52 6.64 0.75
C ALA A 373 16.77 7.39 0.29
N ILE A 374 16.83 8.68 0.61
CA ILE A 374 17.98 9.55 0.41
C ILE A 374 18.16 10.38 1.68
N LYS A 375 19.38 10.38 2.24
CA LYS A 375 19.69 11.22 3.40
C LYS A 375 19.74 12.68 2.97
N SER A 376 19.20 13.56 3.81
CA SER A 376 19.39 14.98 3.63
C SER A 376 20.83 15.39 3.95
N ALA A 377 21.29 16.45 3.27
CA ALA A 377 22.44 17.25 3.68
C ALA A 377 22.00 18.71 3.54
N PRO A 378 21.91 19.53 4.62
CA PRO A 378 22.52 19.43 5.95
C PRO A 378 21.58 19.02 7.10
N ARG A 379 20.32 18.68 6.82
CA ARG A 379 19.31 18.42 7.86
C ARG A 379 19.37 16.97 8.32
N LYS A 380 18.89 16.69 9.54
CA LYS A 380 18.63 15.32 10.01
C LYS A 380 17.28 14.82 9.49
N GLU A 381 17.13 14.84 8.18
CA GLU A 381 15.93 14.37 7.48
C GLU A 381 16.30 13.21 6.55
N ILE A 382 15.35 12.29 6.33
CA ILE A 382 15.43 11.25 5.31
C ILE A 382 14.25 11.41 4.37
N TYR A 383 14.54 11.49 3.08
CA TYR A 383 13.53 11.61 2.02
C TYR A 383 13.27 10.26 1.37
N PHE A 384 12.01 9.89 1.24
CA PHE A 384 11.56 8.73 0.48
C PHE A 384 10.87 9.22 -0.80
N MET A 385 11.47 8.94 -1.96
CA MET A 385 11.01 9.50 -3.23
C MET A 385 10.86 8.44 -4.31
N ALA A 386 9.65 8.30 -4.86
CA ALA A 386 9.36 7.39 -5.97
C ALA A 386 8.28 7.92 -6.89
N VAL A 387 8.32 7.52 -8.16
CA VAL A 387 7.25 7.78 -9.13
C VAL A 387 6.10 6.80 -8.87
N ILE A 388 4.87 7.30 -8.83
CA ILE A 388 3.65 6.53 -8.59
C ILE A 388 2.60 6.77 -9.67
N ASP A 389 1.56 5.92 -9.70
CA ASP A 389 0.39 6.06 -10.57
C ASP A 389 0.69 6.10 -12.08
N ILE A 390 1.54 5.19 -12.54
CA ILE A 390 2.06 5.18 -13.92
C ILE A 390 1.16 4.47 -14.96
N LEU A 391 0.01 3.91 -14.58
CA LEU A 391 -0.83 3.11 -15.50
C LEU A 391 -1.81 3.95 -16.36
N GLN A 392 -1.73 5.28 -16.31
CA GLN A 392 -2.61 6.14 -17.11
C GLN A 392 -2.05 6.38 -18.51
N HIS A 393 -2.62 5.69 -19.49
CA HIS A 393 -2.28 5.85 -20.90
C HIS A 393 -2.97 7.07 -21.56
N TYR A 394 -2.24 7.77 -22.44
CA TYR A 394 -2.77 8.90 -23.21
C TYR A 394 -3.61 8.43 -24.40
N ASP A 395 -4.90 8.23 -24.16
CA ASP A 395 -5.87 7.81 -25.18
C ASP A 395 -6.62 8.99 -25.85
N ALA A 396 -7.52 8.67 -26.79
CA ALA A 396 -8.32 9.68 -27.49
C ALA A 396 -9.26 10.48 -26.56
N LYS A 397 -9.74 9.89 -25.46
CA LYS A 397 -10.55 10.58 -24.45
C LYS A 397 -9.72 11.63 -23.73
N LYS A 398 -8.46 11.32 -23.43
CA LYS A 398 -7.50 12.26 -22.82
C LYS A 398 -7.10 13.38 -23.78
N LYS A 399 -6.99 13.11 -25.10
CA LYS A 399 -6.82 14.16 -26.13
C LYS A 399 -7.98 15.14 -26.15
N ALA A 400 -9.22 14.64 -26.05
CA ALA A 400 -10.40 15.50 -25.97
C ALA A 400 -10.46 16.29 -24.65
N ALA A 401 -10.12 15.66 -23.52
CA ALA A 401 -10.03 16.32 -22.22
C ALA A 401 -8.96 17.43 -22.20
N HIS A 402 -7.81 17.20 -22.83
CA HIS A 402 -6.78 18.22 -23.03
C HIS A 402 -7.36 19.41 -23.79
N ALA A 403 -7.91 19.17 -24.98
CA ALA A 403 -8.49 20.22 -25.81
C ALA A 403 -9.52 21.06 -25.03
N ALA A 404 -10.43 20.40 -24.30
CA ALA A 404 -11.43 21.08 -23.46
C ALA A 404 -10.80 21.92 -22.34
N LYS A 405 -9.78 21.40 -21.63
CA LYS A 405 -9.10 22.14 -20.57
C LYS A 405 -8.27 23.31 -21.11
N THR A 406 -7.64 23.17 -22.27
CA THR A 406 -6.88 24.23 -22.95
C THR A 406 -7.81 25.36 -23.38
N VAL A 407 -8.99 25.04 -23.91
CA VAL A 407 -10.02 26.04 -24.23
C VAL A 407 -10.48 26.79 -22.98
N LYS A 408 -10.59 26.10 -21.83
CA LYS A 408 -11.04 26.70 -20.56
C LYS A 408 -9.99 27.55 -19.85
N HIS A 409 -8.72 27.16 -19.85
CA HIS A 409 -7.66 27.81 -19.05
C HIS A 409 -6.61 28.55 -19.89
N GLY A 410 -6.69 28.50 -21.22
CA GLY A 410 -5.76 29.14 -22.14
C GLY A 410 -4.60 28.24 -22.58
N ALA A 411 -3.98 28.56 -23.72
CA ALA A 411 -2.92 27.76 -24.35
C ALA A 411 -1.60 27.70 -23.54
N GLY A 412 -1.43 28.59 -22.56
CA GLY A 412 -0.24 28.64 -21.69
C GLY A 412 -0.45 28.06 -20.28
N ALA A 413 -1.63 27.50 -19.97
CA ALA A 413 -1.87 26.91 -18.66
C ALA A 413 -1.22 25.53 -18.53
N GLU A 414 -0.50 25.28 -17.43
CA GLU A 414 0.14 24.00 -17.11
C GLU A 414 -0.87 22.94 -16.68
N ILE A 415 -1.65 22.46 -17.65
CA ILE A 415 -2.74 21.51 -17.44
C ILE A 415 -2.20 20.08 -17.26
N SER A 416 -2.80 19.27 -16.37
CA SER A 416 -2.32 17.90 -16.12
C SER A 416 -2.36 17.00 -17.36
N THR A 417 -3.38 17.16 -18.21
CA THR A 417 -3.60 16.32 -19.39
C THR A 417 -2.88 16.86 -20.62
N VAL A 418 -1.55 16.84 -20.71
CA VAL A 418 -0.79 17.29 -21.90
C VAL A 418 -0.19 16.09 -22.65
N ASN A 419 0.40 16.31 -23.83
CA ASN A 419 1.13 15.25 -24.54
C ASN A 419 2.17 14.61 -23.57
N PRO A 420 2.29 13.26 -23.48
CA PRO A 420 3.33 12.57 -22.72
C PRO A 420 4.73 13.20 -22.77
N GLU A 421 5.23 13.63 -23.94
CA GLU A 421 6.55 14.28 -24.00
C GLU A 421 6.57 15.63 -23.25
N GLN A 422 5.53 16.44 -23.40
CA GLN A 422 5.40 17.71 -22.68
C GLN A 422 5.19 17.49 -21.17
N TYR A 423 4.40 16.48 -20.81
CA TYR A 423 4.19 16.08 -19.42
C TYR A 423 5.51 15.71 -18.76
N SER A 424 6.27 14.85 -19.43
CA SER A 424 7.56 14.31 -18.97
C SER A 424 8.58 15.41 -18.71
N LYS A 425 8.70 16.36 -19.64
CA LYS A 425 9.60 17.52 -19.51
C LYS A 425 9.20 18.42 -18.35
N ARG A 426 7.93 18.82 -18.28
CA ARG A 426 7.43 19.69 -17.20
C ARG A 426 7.63 19.05 -15.82
N PHE A 427 7.32 17.76 -15.71
CA PHE A 427 7.52 16.99 -14.49
C PHE A 427 9.00 16.98 -14.09
N TYR A 428 9.91 16.63 -15.00
CA TYR A 428 11.34 16.61 -14.74
C TYR A 428 11.90 17.99 -14.35
N ASP A 429 11.53 19.05 -15.08
CA ASP A 429 11.99 20.42 -14.83
C ASP A 429 11.51 20.93 -13.45
N PHE A 430 10.27 20.63 -13.09
CA PHE A 430 9.72 20.97 -11.77
C PHE A 430 10.49 20.26 -10.64
N ILE A 431 10.67 18.95 -10.74
CA ILE A 431 11.39 18.18 -9.71
C ILE A 431 12.85 18.65 -9.59
N THR A 432 13.50 18.99 -10.70
CA THR A 432 14.85 19.57 -10.69
C THR A 432 14.91 20.88 -9.91
N THR A 433 13.85 21.68 -9.95
CA THR A 433 13.79 23.01 -9.31
C THR A 433 13.55 22.95 -7.79
N ILE A 434 12.93 21.88 -7.30
CA ILE A 434 12.65 21.72 -5.85
C ILE A 434 13.80 21.09 -5.07
N LEU A 435 14.72 20.40 -5.75
CA LEU A 435 15.92 19.80 -5.16
C LEU A 435 16.99 20.88 -4.97
N SER A 436 17.35 21.14 -3.71
CA SER A 436 18.38 22.10 -3.31
C SER A 436 19.68 21.38 -3.05
#